data_AF-A0A8W8JIV9-F1
#
_entry.id   AF-A0A8W8JIV9-F1
#
_cell.length_a   1.000
_cell.length_b   1.000
_cell.length_c   1.000
_cell.angle_alpha   90.00
_cell.angle_beta   90.00
_cell.angle_gamma   90.00
#
_symmetry.space_group_name_H-M   'P 1'
#
loop_
_entity.id
_entity.type
_entity.pdbx_description
1 polymer ?
#
loop_
_entity_poly.entity_id
_entity_poly.type
_entity_poly.pdbx_seq_one_letter_code
_entity_poly.pdbx_strand_id
1 'polypeptide(L)'
;MLNHFKSYEDLLGFLKQNVHHFMMDGTGGVILTLYSVIFTRYIDQVREDMDEPTGKLMGAHGYCTQDMVNLYLTGKANSNVFNDKIELDSGTGSDVTILKGVTGRSNIGLLSLFEHHKSCQVGTYLKTPKYPVWVVCSESHFSVLFSIKKELISDWKAERRFDLYYYDGLARQQEEIKLTIDTVDMGFKTPSSEEDLVPPLEHCIRTKWSGANVDWNGTEPLL
;
A
#
# COMPACT_ATOMS: atom_id res chain seq x y z
N MET A 1 21.28 -8.16 -21.87
CA MET A 1 22.30 -7.75 -20.88
C MET A 1 21.56 -7.07 -19.73
N LEU A 2 21.83 -7.45 -18.48
CA LEU A 2 21.19 -6.79 -17.32
C LEU A 2 21.97 -5.51 -16.97
N ASN A 3 21.26 -4.39 -16.77
CA ASN A 3 21.88 -3.14 -16.36
C ASN A 3 22.02 -3.13 -14.82
N HIS A 4 23.18 -2.71 -14.32
CA HIS A 4 23.45 -2.62 -12.89
C HIS A 4 23.92 -1.21 -12.54
N PHE A 5 23.31 -0.62 -11.51
CA PHE A 5 23.58 0.74 -11.06
C PHE A 5 23.96 0.72 -9.59
N LYS A 6 24.97 1.50 -9.22
CA LYS A 6 25.46 1.62 -7.83
C LYS A 6 25.20 3.00 -7.22
N SER A 7 24.70 3.93 -8.01
CA SER A 7 24.36 5.29 -7.59
C SER A 7 22.93 5.62 -8.00
N TYR A 8 22.31 6.54 -7.26
CA TYR A 8 20.98 7.04 -7.59
C TYR A 8 21.01 7.84 -8.90
N GLU A 9 22.08 8.61 -9.10
CA GLU A 9 22.28 9.47 -10.26
C GLU A 9 22.34 8.67 -11.56
N ASP A 10 23.09 7.56 -11.59
CA ASP A 10 23.20 6.71 -12.78
C ASP A 10 21.87 6.01 -13.09
N LEU A 11 21.19 5.49 -12.06
CA LEU A 11 19.87 4.88 -12.22
C LEU A 11 18.86 5.90 -12.76
N LEU A 12 18.82 7.10 -12.18
CA LEU A 12 17.93 8.18 -12.62
C LEU A 12 18.25 8.61 -14.05
N GLY A 13 19.53 8.74 -14.40
CA GLY A 13 19.98 9.07 -15.75
C GLY A 13 19.49 8.03 -16.76
N PHE A 14 19.68 6.74 -16.46
CA PHE A 14 19.20 5.65 -17.29
C PHE A 14 17.68 5.65 -17.45
N LEU A 15 16.93 5.79 -16.35
CA LEU A 15 15.46 5.81 -16.37
C LEU A 15 14.94 6.98 -17.20
N LYS A 16 15.53 8.17 -17.08
CA LYS A 16 15.15 9.35 -17.89
C LYS A 16 15.36 9.11 -19.38
N GLN A 17 16.50 8.54 -19.77
CA GLN A 17 16.80 8.24 -21.17
C GLN A 17 15.89 7.15 -21.76
N ASN A 18 15.41 6.24 -20.92
CA ASN A 18 14.65 5.05 -21.31
C ASN A 18 13.18 5.11 -20.88
N VAL A 19 12.68 6.27 -20.45
CA VAL A 19 11.35 6.41 -19.82
C VAL A 19 10.21 5.89 -20.71
N HIS A 20 10.38 6.01 -22.03
CA HIS A 20 9.42 5.54 -23.02
C HIS A 20 9.18 4.02 -22.95
N HIS A 21 10.17 3.21 -22.55
CA HIS A 21 10.00 1.78 -22.34
C HIS A 21 9.13 1.43 -21.13
N PHE A 22 8.94 2.38 -20.22
CA PHE A 22 8.14 2.20 -19.00
C PHE A 22 6.74 2.79 -19.11
N MET A 23 6.58 3.85 -19.92
CA MET A 23 5.36 4.67 -19.92
C MET A 23 4.55 4.61 -21.22
N MET A 24 5.12 4.12 -22.32
CA MET A 24 4.40 4.09 -23.60
C MET A 24 3.42 2.91 -23.65
N ASP A 25 2.21 3.16 -24.15
CA ASP A 25 1.22 2.12 -24.38
C ASP A 25 1.79 0.97 -25.23
N GLY A 26 1.47 -0.26 -24.86
CA GLY A 26 1.97 -1.47 -25.53
C GLY A 26 3.38 -1.91 -25.09
N THR A 27 4.03 -1.17 -24.19
CA THR A 27 5.30 -1.60 -23.57
C THR A 27 5.08 -2.40 -22.28
N GLY A 28 6.05 -3.24 -21.92
CA GLY A 28 6.04 -4.05 -20.71
C GLY A 28 6.52 -3.30 -19.45
N GLY A 29 6.22 -2.00 -19.31
CA GLY A 29 6.82 -1.15 -18.26
C GLY A 29 6.67 -1.68 -16.83
N VAL A 30 5.48 -2.17 -16.49
CA VAL A 30 5.20 -2.79 -15.18
C VAL A 30 6.04 -4.06 -14.98
N ILE A 31 6.20 -4.87 -16.02
CA ILE A 31 7.03 -6.09 -15.99
C ILE A 31 8.51 -5.72 -15.83
N LEU A 32 9.00 -4.73 -16.57
CA LEU A 32 10.38 -4.24 -16.45
C LEU A 32 10.68 -3.74 -15.04
N THR A 33 9.72 -3.03 -14.44
CA THR A 33 9.83 -2.52 -13.07
C THR A 33 9.87 -3.69 -12.08
N LEU A 34 9.01 -4.70 -12.25
CA LEU A 34 8.98 -5.90 -11.42
C LEU A 34 10.32 -6.63 -11.42
N TYR A 35 10.88 -6.91 -12.59
CA TYR A 35 12.18 -7.56 -12.68
C TYR A 35 13.29 -6.70 -12.07
N SER A 36 13.21 -5.37 -12.21
CA SER A 36 14.16 -4.44 -11.59
C SER A 36 14.13 -4.52 -10.07
N VAL A 37 12.95 -4.59 -9.44
CA VAL A 37 12.84 -4.74 -7.98
C VAL A 37 13.26 -6.14 -7.50
N ILE A 38 12.92 -7.21 -8.23
CA ILE A 38 13.36 -8.59 -7.93
C ILE A 38 14.89 -8.67 -7.96
N PHE A 39 15.53 -8.14 -9.00
CA PHE A 39 17.00 -8.19 -9.11
C PHE A 39 17.70 -7.28 -8.10
N THR A 40 17.06 -6.19 -7.68
CA THR A 40 17.59 -5.34 -6.61
C THR A 40 17.56 -6.05 -5.25
N ARG A 41 16.53 -6.86 -4.97
CA ARG A 41 16.44 -7.66 -3.75
C ARG A 41 17.23 -8.97 -3.81
N TYR A 42 17.54 -9.48 -5.00
CA TYR A 42 18.06 -10.83 -5.31
C TYR A 42 16.99 -11.93 -5.18
N ILE A 43 16.98 -12.87 -6.13
CA ILE A 43 15.93 -13.91 -6.23
C ILE A 43 15.85 -14.77 -4.96
N ASP A 44 17.00 -15.22 -4.45
CA ASP A 44 17.02 -16.10 -3.27
C ASP A 44 16.56 -15.36 -2.01
N GLN A 45 16.89 -14.08 -1.89
CA GLN A 45 16.40 -13.22 -0.81
C GLN A 45 14.89 -12.95 -0.91
N VAL A 46 14.34 -12.80 -2.13
CA VAL A 46 12.88 -12.71 -2.32
C VAL A 46 12.20 -13.98 -1.82
N ARG A 47 12.75 -15.17 -2.12
CA ARG A 47 12.20 -16.44 -1.61
C ARG A 47 12.33 -16.57 -0.10
N GLU A 48 13.44 -16.13 0.47
CA GLU A 48 13.67 -16.12 1.92
C GLU A 48 12.76 -15.14 2.66
N ASP A 49 12.36 -14.03 2.03
CA ASP A 49 11.44 -13.05 2.63
C ASP A 49 10.02 -13.60 2.80
N MET A 50 9.59 -14.49 1.91
CA MET A 50 8.25 -15.09 1.87
C MET A 50 8.06 -16.12 2.99
N ASP A 51 6.83 -16.30 3.45
CA ASP A 51 6.47 -17.38 4.38
C ASP A 51 6.46 -18.75 3.67
N GLU A 52 6.05 -18.79 2.40
CA GLU A 52 6.10 -19.98 1.53
C GLU A 52 7.15 -19.77 0.42
N PRO A 53 8.38 -20.30 0.56
CA PRO A 53 9.46 -20.07 -0.40
C PRO A 53 9.20 -20.60 -1.81
N THR A 54 8.27 -21.54 -1.97
CA THR A 54 7.84 -22.06 -3.28
C THR A 54 6.66 -21.28 -3.87
N GLY A 55 6.17 -20.27 -3.14
CA GLY A 55 5.11 -19.37 -3.54
C GLY A 55 5.46 -18.55 -4.79
N LYS A 56 4.45 -17.94 -5.39
CA LYS A 56 4.57 -17.13 -6.60
C LYS A 56 4.22 -15.69 -6.27
N LEU A 57 5.00 -14.73 -6.77
CA LEU A 57 4.68 -13.30 -6.66
C LEU A 57 3.40 -12.91 -7.42
N MET A 58 3.06 -13.68 -8.46
CA MET A 58 1.81 -13.56 -9.18
C MET A 58 0.88 -14.71 -8.79
N GLY A 59 -0.26 -14.36 -8.22
CA GLY A 59 -1.30 -15.28 -7.81
C GLY A 59 -2.18 -15.75 -8.98
N ALA A 60 -3.29 -16.38 -8.63
CA ALA A 60 -4.29 -16.80 -9.61
C ALA A 60 -4.84 -15.59 -10.39
N HIS A 61 -5.26 -15.83 -11.63
CA HIS A 61 -5.86 -14.82 -12.51
C HIS A 61 -4.99 -13.57 -12.78
N GLY A 62 -3.68 -13.64 -12.51
CA GLY A 62 -2.75 -12.53 -12.76
C GLY A 62 -2.70 -11.47 -11.66
N TYR A 63 -3.34 -11.72 -10.50
CA TYR A 63 -3.27 -10.79 -9.37
C TYR A 63 -1.89 -10.79 -8.70
N CYS A 64 -1.49 -9.64 -8.18
CA CYS A 64 -0.30 -9.54 -7.33
C CYS A 64 -0.55 -10.25 -6.00
N THR A 65 0.40 -11.04 -5.51
CA THR A 65 0.36 -11.50 -4.10
C THR A 65 0.79 -10.38 -3.15
N GLN A 66 0.49 -10.54 -1.86
CA GLN A 66 0.97 -9.59 -0.86
C GLN A 66 2.51 -9.52 -0.80
N ASP A 67 3.21 -10.63 -1.11
CA ASP A 67 4.67 -10.66 -1.22
C ASP A 67 5.17 -9.68 -2.29
N MET A 68 4.52 -9.67 -3.45
CA MET A 68 4.85 -8.76 -4.55
C MET A 68 4.54 -7.31 -4.18
N VAL A 69 3.40 -7.05 -3.53
CA VAL A 69 3.03 -5.71 -3.06
C VAL A 69 4.06 -5.20 -2.05
N ASN A 70 4.43 -6.01 -1.07
CA ASN A 70 5.41 -5.65 -0.07
C ASN A 70 6.82 -5.48 -0.66
N LEU A 71 7.19 -6.25 -1.68
CA LEU A 71 8.44 -6.06 -2.42
C LEU A 71 8.52 -4.66 -3.03
N TYR A 72 7.43 -4.18 -3.63
CA TYR A 72 7.35 -2.81 -4.15
C TYR A 72 7.38 -1.75 -3.05
N LEU A 73 6.64 -1.96 -1.96
CA LEU A 73 6.49 -0.95 -0.90
C LEU A 73 7.74 -0.84 -0.02
N THR A 74 8.39 -1.96 0.28
CA THR A 74 9.40 -2.07 1.34
C THR A 74 10.76 -2.56 0.86
N GLY A 75 10.84 -3.05 -0.38
CA GLY A 75 12.02 -3.72 -0.91
C GLY A 75 12.20 -5.16 -0.40
N LYS A 76 11.27 -5.69 0.40
CA LYS A 76 11.26 -7.08 0.89
C LYS A 76 9.93 -7.75 0.60
N ALA A 77 9.97 -9.02 0.19
CA ALA A 77 8.77 -9.77 -0.19
C ALA A 77 8.10 -10.47 1.01
N ASN A 78 7.95 -9.77 2.14
CA ASN A 78 7.30 -10.33 3.32
C ASN A 78 5.81 -10.63 3.01
N SER A 79 5.30 -11.77 3.46
CA SER A 79 3.94 -12.21 3.09
C SER A 79 2.83 -11.45 3.82
N ASN A 80 3.16 -10.76 4.91
CA ASN A 80 2.17 -10.10 5.76
C ASN A 80 2.40 -8.60 5.93
N VAL A 81 1.34 -7.91 6.32
CA VAL A 81 1.29 -6.44 6.47
C VAL A 81 1.41 -5.97 7.92
N PHE A 82 1.47 -6.89 8.89
CA PHE A 82 1.72 -6.56 10.30
C PHE A 82 3.21 -6.25 10.55
N ASN A 83 3.54 -5.79 11.77
CA ASN A 83 4.91 -5.48 12.15
C ASN A 83 5.70 -6.76 12.53
N ASP A 84 6.96 -6.79 12.13
CA ASP A 84 7.98 -7.74 12.53
C ASP A 84 7.59 -9.20 12.25
N LYS A 85 7.30 -9.99 13.28
CA LYS A 85 6.92 -11.40 13.14
C LYS A 85 5.83 -11.77 14.13
N ILE A 86 4.97 -12.69 13.73
CA ILE A 86 4.01 -13.34 14.63
C ILE A 86 4.41 -14.79 14.76
N GLU A 87 4.55 -15.26 16.00
CA GLU A 87 4.80 -16.66 16.31
C GLU A 87 3.47 -17.33 16.63
N LEU A 88 3.08 -18.31 15.82
CA LEU A 88 1.91 -19.13 16.04
C LEU A 88 2.35 -20.39 16.78
N ASP A 89 1.92 -20.51 18.03
CA ASP A 89 2.05 -21.75 18.79
C ASP A 89 0.98 -22.74 18.32
N SER A 90 1.42 -23.86 17.74
CA SER A 90 0.53 -24.94 17.30
C SER A 90 -0.08 -25.73 18.48
N GLY A 91 0.33 -25.44 19.73
CA GLY A 91 -0.18 -26.08 20.94
C GLY A 91 0.26 -27.53 21.11
N THR A 92 1.00 -28.09 20.14
CA THR A 92 1.49 -29.48 20.13
C THR A 92 2.97 -29.61 20.48
N GLY A 93 3.63 -28.50 20.82
CA GLY A 93 4.91 -28.49 21.53
C GLY A 93 6.17 -28.79 20.70
N SER A 94 6.09 -28.93 19.37
CA SER A 94 7.28 -29.19 18.55
C SER A 94 7.55 -28.21 17.41
N ASP A 95 6.54 -27.53 16.86
CA ASP A 95 6.74 -26.60 15.73
C ASP A 95 6.06 -25.24 15.97
N VAL A 96 6.89 -24.20 16.06
CA VAL A 96 6.46 -22.79 16.07
C VAL A 96 6.45 -22.31 14.62
N THR A 97 5.28 -21.94 14.12
CA THR A 97 5.16 -21.32 12.80
C THR A 97 5.41 -19.83 12.93
N ILE A 98 6.41 -19.31 12.22
CA ILE A 98 6.73 -17.88 12.20
C ILE A 98 6.14 -17.26 10.94
N LEU A 99 5.21 -16.32 11.10
CA LEU A 99 4.70 -15.49 10.02
C LEU A 99 5.51 -14.19 9.94
N LYS A 100 6.04 -13.87 8.76
CA LYS A 100 6.91 -12.71 8.53
C LYS A 100 6.10 -11.50 8.09
N GLY A 101 6.21 -10.44 8.87
CA GLY A 101 5.66 -9.11 8.59
C GLY A 101 6.73 -8.12 8.13
N VAL A 102 6.34 -6.85 8.03
CA VAL A 102 7.23 -5.75 7.65
C VAL A 102 8.18 -5.45 8.80
N THR A 103 9.48 -5.31 8.52
CA THR A 103 10.53 -5.24 9.56
C THR A 103 11.00 -3.82 9.91
N GLY A 104 10.29 -2.80 9.43
CA GLY A 104 10.62 -1.41 9.74
C GLY A 104 9.78 -0.41 8.98
N ARG A 105 9.78 0.84 9.46
CA ARG A 105 8.95 1.92 8.92
C ARG A 105 9.25 2.19 7.44
N SER A 106 8.25 1.98 6.59
CA SER A 106 8.33 2.15 5.14
C SER A 106 8.31 3.62 4.73
N ASN A 107 8.83 3.93 3.53
CA ASN A 107 8.68 5.25 2.91
C ASN A 107 7.24 5.51 2.46
N ILE A 108 6.56 4.46 1.96
CA ILE A 108 5.18 4.49 1.44
C ILE A 108 4.34 3.52 2.28
N GLY A 109 3.14 3.95 2.61
CA GLY A 109 2.21 3.19 3.43
C GLY A 109 1.28 2.29 2.64
N LEU A 110 0.48 1.53 3.38
CA LEU A 110 -0.60 0.71 2.85
C LEU A 110 -1.86 0.95 3.70
N LEU A 111 -2.99 1.15 3.04
CA LEU A 111 -4.33 1.02 3.62
C LEU A 111 -5.03 -0.11 2.88
N SER A 112 -5.73 -0.98 3.60
CA SER A 112 -6.32 -2.17 3.01
C SER A 112 -7.77 -2.34 3.43
N LEU A 113 -8.66 -2.58 2.47
CA LEU A 113 -10.05 -2.91 2.75
C LEU A 113 -10.15 -4.25 3.49
N PHE A 114 -9.22 -5.17 3.26
CA PHE A 114 -9.14 -6.44 3.99
C PHE A 114 -8.95 -6.24 5.51
N GLU A 115 -8.37 -5.12 5.94
CA GLU A 115 -8.29 -4.77 7.35
C GLU A 115 -9.64 -4.32 7.91
N HIS A 116 -10.43 -3.57 7.12
CA HIS A 116 -11.81 -3.24 7.49
C HIS A 116 -12.64 -4.52 7.69
N HIS A 117 -12.48 -5.51 6.81
CA HIS A 117 -13.10 -6.84 6.93
C HIS A 117 -12.44 -7.76 7.97
N LYS A 118 -11.45 -7.27 8.72
CA LYS A 118 -10.72 -8.03 9.76
C LYS A 118 -10.00 -9.28 9.24
N SER A 119 -9.74 -9.35 7.94
CA SER A 119 -8.97 -10.44 7.32
C SER A 119 -7.46 -10.27 7.53
N CYS A 120 -6.98 -9.04 7.76
CA CYS A 120 -5.61 -8.76 8.17
C CYS A 120 -5.54 -7.58 9.14
N GLN A 121 -4.38 -7.37 9.75
CA GLN A 121 -4.09 -6.17 10.54
C GLN A 121 -2.85 -5.49 9.93
N VAL A 122 -3.02 -4.29 9.40
CA VAL A 122 -1.89 -3.54 8.83
C VAL A 122 -1.13 -2.87 9.96
N GLY A 123 0.16 -3.18 10.05
CA GLY A 123 1.05 -2.71 11.10
C GLY A 123 1.41 -1.23 10.98
N THR A 124 1.92 -0.65 12.08
CA THR A 124 2.28 0.78 12.14
C THR A 124 3.40 1.16 11.17
N TYR A 125 4.25 0.21 10.76
CA TYR A 125 5.29 0.44 9.76
C TYR A 125 4.75 0.78 8.37
N LEU A 126 3.51 0.38 8.07
CA LEU A 126 2.79 0.73 6.84
C LEU A 126 1.68 1.77 7.09
N LYS A 127 1.07 1.81 8.27
CA LYS A 127 0.05 2.83 8.61
C LYS A 127 0.62 4.23 8.76
N THR A 128 1.85 4.33 9.27
CA THR A 128 2.51 5.60 9.55
C THR A 128 3.84 5.66 8.77
N PRO A 129 3.78 5.73 7.42
CA PRO A 129 4.97 5.77 6.57
C PRO A 129 5.80 7.03 6.82
N LYS A 130 7.01 7.13 6.25
CA LYS A 130 7.86 8.32 6.37
C LYS A 130 7.35 9.51 5.56
N TYR A 131 6.66 9.25 4.45
CA TYR A 131 5.99 10.27 3.64
C TYR A 131 4.49 10.02 3.66
N PRO A 132 3.65 11.07 3.65
CA PRO A 132 2.18 10.97 3.63
C PRO A 132 1.66 10.43 2.30
N VAL A 133 2.06 9.23 1.92
CA VAL A 133 1.66 8.53 0.69
C VAL A 133 1.32 7.11 1.08
N TRP A 134 0.12 6.66 0.70
CA TRP A 134 -0.38 5.33 0.93
C TRP A 134 -0.85 4.73 -0.39
N VAL A 135 -0.44 3.50 -0.65
CA VAL A 135 -1.16 2.65 -1.59
C VAL A 135 -2.44 2.19 -0.89
N VAL A 136 -3.56 2.27 -1.59
CA VAL A 136 -4.86 1.77 -1.11
C VAL A 136 -5.16 0.48 -1.85
N CYS A 137 -5.32 -0.60 -1.10
CA CYS A 137 -5.77 -1.91 -1.59
C CYS A 137 -7.28 -2.03 -1.31
N SER A 138 -8.08 -1.79 -2.34
CA SER A 138 -9.54 -1.93 -2.28
C SER A 138 -9.93 -3.16 -3.09
N GLU A 139 -10.02 -4.30 -2.40
CA GLU A 139 -10.23 -5.62 -3.02
C GLU A 139 -9.17 -5.98 -4.07
N SER A 140 -9.54 -6.00 -5.35
CA SER A 140 -8.69 -6.34 -6.48
C SER A 140 -7.96 -5.13 -7.08
N HIS A 141 -8.30 -3.92 -6.60
CA HIS A 141 -7.84 -2.67 -7.20
C HIS A 141 -6.88 -1.91 -6.29
N PHE A 142 -5.85 -1.33 -6.90
CA PHE A 142 -4.84 -0.53 -6.22
C PHE A 142 -4.88 0.91 -6.71
N SER A 143 -4.93 1.84 -5.75
CA SER A 143 -4.90 3.28 -5.99
C SER A 143 -3.93 3.96 -5.02
N VAL A 144 -3.76 5.27 -5.14
CA VAL A 144 -2.87 6.05 -4.28
C VAL A 144 -3.65 7.14 -3.56
N LEU A 145 -3.39 7.26 -2.26
CA LEU A 145 -3.88 8.34 -1.42
C LEU A 145 -2.68 9.07 -0.82
N PHE A 146 -2.63 10.39 -0.88
CA PHE A 146 -1.50 11.15 -0.34
C PHE A 146 -1.91 12.50 0.23
N SER A 147 -1.08 13.07 1.10
CA SER A 147 -1.19 14.46 1.52
C SER A 147 0.03 15.24 1.06
N ILE A 148 -0.17 16.52 0.76
CA ILE A 148 0.94 17.44 0.46
C ILE A 148 1.64 17.94 1.73
N LYS A 149 1.01 17.77 2.90
CA LYS A 149 1.52 18.22 4.21
C LYS A 149 2.26 17.09 4.92
N LYS A 150 3.57 17.22 5.07
CA LYS A 150 4.41 16.22 5.78
C LYS A 150 4.09 16.15 7.27
N GLU A 151 3.55 17.23 7.82
CA GLU A 151 3.14 17.37 9.22
C GLU A 151 2.09 16.33 9.60
N LEU A 152 1.26 15.86 8.64
CA LEU A 152 0.26 14.81 8.86
C LEU A 152 0.85 13.54 9.48
N ILE A 153 2.13 13.27 9.23
CA ILE A 153 2.83 12.07 9.68
C ILE A 153 3.59 12.30 10.99
N SER A 154 3.80 13.54 11.41
CA SER A 154 4.71 13.91 12.50
C SER A 154 4.08 14.74 13.62
N ASP A 155 2.91 15.34 13.39
CA ASP A 155 2.16 16.13 14.36
C ASP A 155 0.73 15.59 14.51
N TRP A 156 0.41 15.07 15.69
CA TRP A 156 -0.94 14.57 16.00
C TRP A 156 -2.01 15.66 15.87
N LYS A 157 -1.66 16.95 16.00
CA LYS A 157 -2.61 18.06 15.78
C LYS A 157 -3.00 18.19 14.31
N ALA A 158 -2.09 17.84 13.40
CA ALA A 158 -2.37 17.85 11.97
C ALA A 158 -3.36 16.74 11.57
N GLU A 159 -3.53 15.69 12.39
CA GLU A 159 -4.52 14.64 12.15
C GLU A 159 -5.96 15.03 12.53
N ARG A 160 -6.19 16.22 13.12
CA ARG A 160 -7.56 16.66 13.50
C ARG A 160 -8.44 16.94 12.29
N ARG A 161 -7.90 17.65 11.30
CA ARG A 161 -8.55 17.94 10.03
C ARG A 161 -7.52 18.23 8.94
N PHE A 162 -7.58 17.51 7.83
CA PHE A 162 -6.56 17.60 6.78
C PHE A 162 -7.10 17.12 5.42
N ASP A 163 -6.36 17.43 4.36
CA ASP A 163 -6.73 17.04 3.01
C ASP A 163 -5.89 15.84 2.55
N LEU A 164 -6.56 14.92 1.85
CA LEU A 164 -5.96 13.83 1.09
C LEU A 164 -6.33 13.96 -0.37
N TYR A 165 -5.41 13.58 -1.25
CA TYR A 165 -5.57 13.55 -2.69
C TYR A 165 -5.58 12.10 -3.13
N TYR A 166 -6.59 11.73 -3.90
CA TYR A 166 -6.79 10.40 -4.44
C TYR A 166 -6.40 10.36 -5.92
N TYR A 167 -5.67 9.32 -6.29
CA TYR A 167 -5.26 9.06 -7.67
C TYR A 167 -5.44 7.60 -8.04
N ASP A 168 -6.20 7.38 -9.12
CA ASP A 168 -6.37 6.07 -9.75
C ASP A 168 -5.82 6.07 -11.18
N GLY A 169 -4.76 5.28 -11.38
CA GLY A 169 -4.11 5.13 -12.69
C GLY A 169 -4.92 4.30 -13.70
N LEU A 170 -5.80 3.40 -13.26
CA LEU A 170 -6.61 2.58 -14.17
C LEU A 170 -7.87 3.32 -14.63
N ALA A 171 -8.42 4.21 -13.81
CA ALA A 171 -9.57 5.03 -14.18
C ALA A 171 -9.26 6.14 -15.19
N ARG A 172 -7.97 6.34 -15.56
CA ARG A 172 -7.51 7.47 -16.38
C ARG A 172 -8.07 8.80 -15.86
N GLN A 173 -8.01 8.97 -14.54
CA GLN A 173 -8.57 10.11 -13.83
C GLN A 173 -8.08 11.42 -14.45
N GLN A 174 -9.02 12.28 -14.86
CA GLN A 174 -8.72 13.57 -15.50
C GLN A 174 -8.79 14.75 -14.51
N GLU A 175 -9.59 14.60 -13.46
CA GLU A 175 -9.82 15.64 -12.46
C GLU A 175 -9.20 15.27 -11.11
N GLU A 176 -8.81 16.28 -10.35
CA GLU A 176 -8.29 16.10 -9.00
C GLU A 176 -9.41 15.67 -8.06
N ILE A 177 -9.22 14.54 -7.37
CA ILE A 177 -10.12 14.11 -6.29
C ILE A 177 -9.45 14.47 -4.97
N LYS A 178 -9.99 15.50 -4.31
CA LYS A 178 -9.53 15.95 -2.99
C LYS A 178 -10.57 15.60 -1.94
N LEU A 179 -10.14 14.91 -0.89
CA LEU A 179 -10.95 14.52 0.26
C LEU A 179 -10.55 15.35 1.47
N THR A 180 -11.53 15.91 2.19
CA THR A 180 -11.30 16.53 3.49
C THR A 180 -11.63 15.51 4.58
N ILE A 181 -10.65 15.19 5.42
CA ILE A 181 -10.80 14.24 6.53
C ILE A 181 -10.95 15.03 7.82
N ASP A 182 -12.02 14.78 8.58
CA ASP A 182 -12.23 15.36 9.91
C ASP A 182 -12.35 14.23 10.95
N THR A 183 -11.41 14.21 11.90
CA THR A 183 -11.34 13.16 12.94
C THR A 183 -11.94 13.61 14.28
N VAL A 184 -12.40 14.86 14.36
CA VAL A 184 -12.93 15.47 15.59
C VAL A 184 -14.37 15.95 15.44
N ASP A 185 -15.02 15.65 14.32
CA ASP A 185 -16.43 15.90 14.09
C ASP A 185 -17.30 15.03 15.01
N MET A 186 -17.64 15.59 16.17
CA MET A 186 -18.50 14.95 17.17
C MET A 186 -19.95 14.75 16.68
N GLY A 187 -20.36 15.43 15.61
CA GLY A 187 -21.69 15.30 15.02
C GLY A 187 -21.78 14.14 14.04
N PHE A 188 -20.65 13.73 13.46
CA PHE A 188 -20.60 12.62 12.51
C PHE A 188 -20.76 11.28 13.22
N LYS A 189 -21.63 10.44 12.67
CA LYS A 189 -21.77 9.04 13.08
C LYS A 189 -21.27 8.19 11.94
N THR A 190 -20.26 7.38 12.23
CA THR A 190 -19.76 6.41 11.25
C THR A 190 -20.90 5.48 10.84
N PRO A 191 -21.13 5.28 9.53
CA PRO A 191 -22.12 4.32 9.07
C PRO A 191 -21.82 2.93 9.63
N SER A 192 -22.87 2.23 10.03
CA SER A 192 -22.75 0.97 10.78
C SER A 192 -23.62 -0.16 10.23
N SER A 193 -24.48 0.14 9.26
CA SER A 193 -25.33 -0.85 8.61
C SER A 193 -24.78 -1.20 7.23
N GLU A 194 -24.98 -2.44 6.78
CA GLU A 194 -24.63 -2.85 5.41
C GLU A 194 -25.50 -2.14 4.35
N GLU A 195 -26.61 -1.51 4.75
CA GLU A 195 -27.46 -0.71 3.87
C GLU A 195 -26.88 0.69 3.59
N ASP A 196 -25.93 1.14 4.42
CA ASP A 196 -25.21 2.37 4.18
C ASP A 196 -24.25 2.15 3.00
N LEU A 197 -24.57 2.69 1.82
CA LEU A 197 -23.71 2.66 0.64
C LEU A 197 -22.46 3.53 0.86
N VAL A 198 -21.50 3.01 1.62
CA VAL A 198 -20.24 3.67 1.92
C VAL A 198 -19.19 3.32 0.87
N PRO A 199 -18.53 4.31 0.25
CA PRO A 199 -17.44 4.06 -0.67
C PRO A 199 -16.33 3.21 -0.01
N PRO A 200 -15.82 2.15 -0.66
CA PRO A 200 -14.75 1.30 -0.14
C PRO A 200 -13.49 2.07 0.28
N LEU A 201 -13.19 3.18 -0.41
CA LEU A 201 -12.08 4.07 -0.08
C LEU A 201 -12.22 4.66 1.33
N GLU A 202 -13.42 5.03 1.75
CA GLU A 202 -13.63 5.60 3.08
C GLU A 202 -13.44 4.54 4.19
N HIS A 203 -13.83 3.29 3.93
CA HIS A 203 -13.52 2.19 4.83
C HIS A 203 -12.00 2.04 5.00
N CYS A 204 -11.24 2.08 3.91
CA CYS A 204 -9.78 2.06 3.94
C CYS A 204 -9.21 3.24 4.76
N ILE A 205 -9.71 4.46 4.56
CA ILE A 205 -9.29 5.66 5.33
C ILE A 205 -9.54 5.45 6.83
N ARG A 206 -10.72 4.93 7.20
CA ARG A 206 -11.13 4.71 8.60
C ARG A 206 -10.35 3.60 9.30
N THR A 207 -9.68 2.71 8.56
CA THR A 207 -8.71 1.78 9.19
C THR A 207 -7.50 2.51 9.77
N LYS A 208 -7.19 3.74 9.33
CA LYS A 208 -6.12 4.57 9.89
C LYS A 208 -6.67 5.66 10.80
N TRP A 209 -7.66 6.41 10.33
CA TRP A 209 -8.29 7.48 11.08
C TRP A 209 -9.70 7.04 11.50
N SER A 210 -9.74 6.27 12.59
CA SER A 210 -10.98 5.66 13.09
C SER A 210 -12.06 6.72 13.33
N GLY A 211 -13.27 6.46 12.83
CA GLY A 211 -14.42 7.35 13.01
C GLY A 211 -14.40 8.61 12.13
N ALA A 212 -13.41 8.80 11.26
CA ALA A 212 -13.30 10.03 10.47
C ALA A 212 -14.49 10.26 9.53
N ASN A 213 -14.94 11.52 9.47
CA ASN A 213 -15.82 12.03 8.44
C ASN A 213 -14.99 12.29 7.17
N VAL A 214 -15.51 11.89 6.01
CA VAL A 214 -14.83 12.04 4.71
C VAL A 214 -15.71 12.88 3.80
N ASP A 215 -15.26 14.08 3.49
CA ASP A 215 -15.93 14.99 2.56
C ASP A 215 -15.24 14.94 1.19
N TRP A 216 -15.99 14.52 0.16
CA TRP A 216 -15.53 14.43 -1.23
C TRP A 216 -15.44 15.79 -1.94
N ASN A 217 -15.73 16.89 -1.24
CA ASN A 217 -15.64 18.27 -1.71
C ASN A 217 -16.41 18.51 -3.01
N GLY A 218 -17.57 17.85 -3.17
CA GLY A 218 -18.42 17.94 -4.37
C GLY A 218 -18.08 16.94 -5.48
N THR A 219 -17.04 16.12 -5.32
CA THR A 219 -16.77 14.97 -6.20
C THR A 219 -17.78 13.86 -5.93
N GLU A 220 -18.24 13.17 -6.96
CA GLU A 220 -19.07 11.98 -6.80
C GLU A 220 -18.26 10.85 -6.12
N PRO A 221 -18.76 10.26 -5.02
CA PRO A 221 -18.06 9.17 -4.34
C PRO A 221 -17.88 7.93 -5.21
N LEU A 222 -16.70 7.32 -5.12
CA LEU A 222 -16.36 6.10 -5.86
C LEU A 222 -16.94 4.88 -5.13
N LEU A 223 -18.14 4.45 -5.54
CA LEU A 223 -18.79 3.23 -5.05
C LEU A 223 -18.19 1.96 -5.65
#